data_AF-A0A6I6VR63-F1
#
_entry.id   AF-A0A6I6VR63-F1
#
_cell.length_a   1.000
_cell.length_b   1.000
_cell.length_c   1.000
_cell.angle_alpha   90.00
_cell.angle_beta   90.00
_cell.angle_gamma   90.00
#
_symmetry.space_group_name_H-M   'P 1'
#
loop_
_entity.id
_entity.type
_entity.pdbx_description
1 polymer ?
#
loop_
_entity_poly.entity_id
_entity_poly.type
_entity_poly.pdbx_seq_one_letter_code
_entity_poly.pdbx_strand_id
1 'polypeptide(L)'
;MKTWRVAVIALSFLLLSGCLVTFKDPLPAHDAAPDELLGHWTSRNAWGEPLNLRISRAGEHRYKAVSYPKATPAQRDEYLFTVSRHGNRWYLSAPLSARFGGHYFLAGFEFDDKHELVVYNLDLEQIHQAIGQQVLQGSSVDTVEGAGVRVDSSMSQVFAYLDDPANADVFVEAVRYRRAGK
;
A
#
# COMPACT_ATOMS: atom_id res chain seq x y z
N MET A 1 -33.65 -8.39 13.06
CA MET A 1 -32.95 -7.39 12.22
C MET A 1 -31.45 -7.22 12.55
N LYS A 2 -30.73 -8.29 12.96
CA LYS A 2 -29.28 -8.21 13.32
C LYS A 2 -28.39 -9.14 12.49
N THR A 3 -28.93 -10.22 11.93
CA THR A 3 -28.20 -11.20 11.12
C THR A 3 -27.80 -10.66 9.75
N TRP A 4 -28.64 -9.85 9.10
CA TRP A 4 -28.30 -9.20 7.82
C TRP A 4 -27.07 -8.29 7.94
N ARG A 5 -26.95 -7.51 9.01
CA ARG A 5 -25.79 -6.63 9.22
C ARG A 5 -24.51 -7.43 9.45
N VAL A 6 -24.59 -8.55 10.19
CA VAL A 6 -23.44 -9.45 10.38
C VAL A 6 -23.05 -10.14 9.08
N ALA A 7 -24.01 -10.54 8.24
CA ALA A 7 -23.73 -11.11 6.92
C ALA A 7 -23.09 -10.07 5.98
N VAL A 8 -23.58 -8.83 5.96
CA VAL A 8 -22.98 -7.74 5.17
C VAL A 8 -21.58 -7.39 5.69
N ILE A 9 -21.36 -7.37 7.01
CA ILE A 9 -20.04 -7.13 7.62
C ILE A 9 -19.09 -8.29 7.29
N ALA A 10 -19.48 -9.54 7.47
CA ALA A 10 -18.66 -10.69 7.14
C ALA A 10 -18.35 -10.78 5.64
N LEU A 11 -19.32 -10.45 4.78
CA LEU A 11 -19.14 -10.40 3.33
C LEU A 11 -18.24 -9.23 2.92
N SER A 12 -18.36 -8.07 3.57
CA SER A 12 -17.42 -6.97 3.35
C SER A 12 -16.04 -7.28 3.90
N PHE A 13 -15.87 -8.01 5.00
CA PHE A 13 -14.57 -8.49 5.46
C PHE A 13 -13.96 -9.57 4.56
N LEU A 14 -14.76 -10.36 3.85
CA LEU A 14 -14.29 -11.28 2.79
C LEU A 14 -13.91 -10.55 1.49
N LEU A 15 -14.44 -9.35 1.27
CA LEU A 15 -14.07 -8.45 0.15
C LEU A 15 -12.99 -7.42 0.55
N LEU A 16 -12.79 -7.21 1.85
CA LEU A 16 -11.82 -6.30 2.47
C LEU A 16 -10.63 -7.06 3.09
N SER A 17 -10.58 -8.39 2.97
CA SER A 17 -9.35 -9.14 3.16
C SER A 17 -8.33 -8.51 2.25
N GLY A 18 -7.27 -7.94 2.84
CA GLY A 18 -6.16 -7.34 2.12
C GLY A 18 -5.50 -8.41 1.25
N CYS A 19 -6.03 -8.55 0.05
CA CYS A 19 -5.55 -9.42 -0.98
C CYS A 19 -4.21 -8.86 -1.43
N LEU A 20 -3.15 -9.29 -0.76
CA LEU A 20 -1.87 -8.60 -0.79
C LEU A 20 -1.09 -9.01 -2.04
N VAL A 21 -0.72 -8.00 -2.83
CA VAL A 21 0.27 -8.14 -3.88
C VAL A 21 1.65 -7.94 -3.25
N THR A 22 2.47 -8.99 -3.32
CA THR A 22 3.85 -8.97 -2.83
C THR A 22 4.81 -9.06 -4.00
N PHE A 23 5.99 -8.50 -3.84
CA PHE A 23 7.03 -8.46 -4.87
C PHE A 23 8.27 -9.12 -4.33
N LYS A 24 8.86 -10.01 -5.12
CA LYS A 24 10.08 -10.73 -4.77
C LYS A 24 11.25 -9.79 -4.45
N ASP A 25 11.40 -8.74 -5.25
CA ASP A 25 12.49 -7.77 -5.12
C ASP A 25 11.99 -6.44 -4.54
N PRO A 26 12.80 -5.73 -3.75
CA PRO A 26 12.45 -4.40 -3.26
C PRO A 26 12.51 -3.36 -4.38
N LEU A 27 11.88 -2.20 -4.13
CA LEU A 27 12.16 -1.01 -4.93
C LEU A 27 13.64 -0.63 -4.91
N PRO A 28 14.21 -0.21 -6.05
CA PRO A 28 15.53 0.43 -6.08
C PRO A 28 15.52 1.67 -5.19
N ALA A 29 16.34 1.68 -4.13
CA ALA A 29 16.33 2.73 -3.11
C ALA A 29 17.26 3.90 -3.46
N HIS A 30 17.06 4.52 -4.63
CA HIS A 30 17.94 5.58 -5.13
C HIS A 30 17.36 6.99 -4.97
N ASP A 31 16.05 7.13 -4.81
CA ASP A 31 15.40 8.44 -4.80
C ASP A 31 15.18 8.98 -3.37
N ALA A 32 15.35 10.29 -3.22
CA ALA A 32 14.89 11.00 -2.04
C ALA A 32 13.38 11.28 -2.18
N ALA A 33 12.61 10.95 -1.13
CA ALA A 33 11.21 11.32 -1.04
C ALA A 33 11.06 12.85 -1.07
N PRO A 34 9.94 13.36 -1.60
CA PRO A 34 9.62 14.77 -1.48
C PRO A 34 9.51 15.14 0.00
N ASP A 35 10.06 16.29 0.40
CA ASP A 35 10.03 16.75 1.79
C ASP A 35 8.60 16.86 2.34
N GLU A 36 7.62 17.08 1.46
CA GLU A 36 6.21 17.10 1.78
C GLU A 36 5.74 15.80 2.45
N LEU A 37 6.29 14.65 2.09
CA LEU A 37 5.95 13.34 2.68
C LEU A 37 6.18 13.28 4.19
N LEU A 38 7.20 14.00 4.68
CA LEU A 38 7.60 13.95 6.07
C LEU A 38 6.63 14.74 6.94
N GLY A 39 6.34 14.23 8.15
CA GLY A 39 5.57 14.92 9.18
C GLY A 39 4.38 14.12 9.68
N HIS A 40 3.33 14.85 10.09
CA HIS A 40 2.14 14.27 10.70
C HIS A 40 0.95 14.38 9.75
N TRP A 41 0.23 13.27 9.67
CA TRP A 41 -0.86 13.01 8.75
C TRP A 41 -2.03 12.44 9.54
N THR A 42 -3.25 12.81 9.17
CA THR A 42 -4.48 12.37 9.83
C THR A 42 -5.53 12.01 8.81
N SER A 43 -6.28 10.95 9.09
CA SER A 43 -7.38 10.47 8.27
C SER A 43 -8.49 9.91 9.18
N ARG A 44 -9.57 9.45 8.58
CA ARG A 44 -10.60 8.67 9.23
C ARG A 44 -10.83 7.39 8.46
N ASN A 45 -10.90 6.25 9.16
CA ASN A 45 -11.27 5.00 8.53
C ASN A 45 -12.77 4.98 8.16
N ALA A 46 -13.24 3.90 7.54
CA ALA A 46 -14.63 3.73 7.11
C ALA A 46 -15.67 3.85 8.24
N TRP A 47 -15.25 3.70 9.50
CA TRP A 47 -16.09 3.83 10.69
C TRP A 47 -15.99 5.21 11.38
N GLY A 48 -15.25 6.15 10.77
CA GLY A 48 -15.06 7.51 11.29
C GLY A 48 -14.01 7.63 12.39
N GLU A 49 -13.33 6.53 12.73
CA GLU A 49 -12.30 6.50 13.76
C GLU A 49 -11.02 7.18 13.27
N PRO A 50 -10.32 7.91 14.15
CA PRO A 50 -9.13 8.66 13.77
C PRO A 50 -7.95 7.73 13.46
N LEU A 51 -7.39 7.89 12.27
CA LEU A 51 -6.15 7.25 11.84
C LEU A 51 -5.06 8.31 11.78
N ASN A 52 -3.99 8.15 12.57
CA ASN A 52 -2.87 9.10 12.56
C ASN A 52 -1.64 8.39 12.05
N LEU A 53 -0.87 9.12 11.25
CA LEU A 53 0.34 8.64 10.61
C LEU A 53 1.45 9.66 10.84
N ARG A 54 2.61 9.20 11.31
CA ARG A 54 3.83 10.02 11.37
C ARG A 54 4.88 9.42 10.46
N ILE A 55 5.38 10.22 9.52
CA ILE A 55 6.47 9.82 8.63
C ILE A 55 7.73 10.63 8.98
N SER A 56 8.84 9.93 9.18
CA SER A 56 10.15 10.52 9.51
C SER A 56 11.27 9.86 8.71
N ARG A 57 12.38 10.57 8.49
CA ARG A 57 13.61 9.99 7.94
C ARG A 57 14.18 8.96 8.93
N ALA A 58 14.65 7.82 8.41
CA ALA A 58 15.25 6.72 9.17
C ALA A 58 16.66 6.35 8.68
N GLY A 59 17.15 7.02 7.65
CA GLY A 59 18.46 6.85 7.05
C GLY A 59 18.50 7.47 5.65
N GLU A 60 19.59 7.25 4.93
CA GLU A 60 19.69 7.61 3.52
C GLU A 60 18.64 6.81 2.71
N HIS A 61 17.78 7.54 2.00
CA HIS A 61 16.64 7.02 1.22
C HIS A 61 15.71 6.05 1.97
N ARG A 62 15.73 6.11 3.30
CA ARG A 62 14.92 5.25 4.19
C ARG A 62 14.04 6.09 5.09
N TYR A 63 12.80 5.64 5.23
CA TYR A 63 11.76 6.34 5.96
C TYR A 63 11.09 5.40 6.96
N LYS A 64 10.49 5.99 7.98
CA LYS A 64 9.72 5.29 8.98
C LYS A 64 8.32 5.87 9.05
N ALA A 65 7.32 5.01 8.88
CA ALA A 65 5.91 5.30 9.12
C ALA A 65 5.53 4.72 10.49
N VAL A 66 4.89 5.54 11.32
CA VAL A 66 4.29 5.09 12.58
C VAL A 66 2.79 5.38 12.49
N SER A 67 1.99 4.33 12.38
CA SER A 67 0.53 4.40 12.41
C SER A 67 0.04 4.20 13.84
N TYR A 68 -0.94 4.99 14.29
CA TYR A 68 -1.55 4.82 15.60
C TYR A 68 -3.00 5.30 15.66
N PRO A 69 -3.92 4.49 16.23
CA PRO A 69 -5.19 5.00 16.69
C PRO A 69 -4.95 5.96 17.86
N LYS A 70 -5.83 6.96 18.04
CA LYS A 70 -5.69 7.98 19.10
C LYS A 70 -5.50 7.41 20.53
N ALA A 71 -5.80 6.14 20.78
CA ALA A 71 -6.13 5.64 22.11
C ALA A 71 -4.99 5.01 22.93
N THR A 72 -3.91 4.46 22.37
CA THR A 72 -2.87 3.80 23.20
C THR A 72 -1.50 3.66 22.52
N PRO A 73 -0.37 3.98 23.21
CA PRO A 73 0.98 3.78 22.68
C PRO A 73 1.33 2.35 22.28
N ALA A 74 0.63 1.35 22.83
CA ALA A 74 0.83 -0.06 22.55
C ALA A 74 0.26 -0.52 21.19
N GLN A 75 -0.53 0.31 20.50
CA GLN A 75 -1.09 0.05 19.17
C GLN A 75 -0.38 0.87 18.08
N ARG A 76 0.95 1.00 18.22
CA ARG A 76 1.78 1.68 17.22
C ARG A 76 2.37 0.64 16.28
N ASP A 77 1.92 0.65 15.04
CA ASP A 77 2.57 -0.12 13.99
C ASP A 77 3.68 0.73 13.37
N GLU A 78 4.92 0.23 13.47
CA GLU A 78 6.09 0.86 12.86
C GLU A 78 6.51 0.12 11.60
N TYR A 79 6.63 0.85 10.49
CA TYR A 79 7.05 0.32 9.21
C TYR A 79 8.25 1.10 8.68
N LEU A 80 9.30 0.37 8.29
CA LEU A 80 10.41 0.94 7.53
C LEU A 80 10.12 0.76 6.04
N PHE A 81 10.33 1.82 5.27
CA PHE A 81 10.08 1.79 3.84
C PHE A 81 11.09 2.64 3.07
N THR A 82 11.25 2.32 1.79
CA THR A 82 11.97 3.12 0.80
C THR A 82 10.97 3.71 -0.18
N VAL A 83 11.38 4.72 -0.93
CA VAL A 83 10.57 5.26 -2.02
C VAL A 83 11.37 5.29 -3.32
N SER A 84 10.66 5.28 -4.44
CA SER A 84 11.22 5.57 -5.75
C SER A 84 10.20 6.34 -6.58
N ARG A 85 10.67 7.23 -7.44
CA ARG A 85 9.82 7.91 -8.41
C ARG A 85 9.95 7.22 -9.75
N HIS A 86 8.82 6.84 -10.34
CA HIS A 86 8.80 6.32 -11.69
C HIS A 86 7.63 6.92 -12.47
N GLY A 87 7.93 7.41 -13.68
CA GLY A 87 6.98 8.25 -14.42
C GLY A 87 6.51 9.45 -13.59
N ASN A 88 5.19 9.58 -13.44
CA ASN A 88 4.58 10.65 -12.65
C ASN A 88 4.17 10.25 -11.23
N ARG A 89 4.38 8.99 -10.84
CA ARG A 89 3.91 8.44 -9.56
C ARG A 89 5.09 8.18 -8.62
N TRP A 90 4.85 8.39 -7.33
CA TRP A 90 5.76 7.91 -6.32
C TRP A 90 5.34 6.52 -5.87
N TYR A 91 6.33 5.68 -5.62
CA TYR A 91 6.14 4.34 -5.09
C TYR A 91 6.82 4.23 -3.73
N LEU A 92 6.23 3.47 -2.84
CA LEU A 92 6.83 3.08 -1.57
C LEU A 92 6.94 1.56 -1.49
N SER A 93 8.00 1.07 -0.84
CA SER A 93 8.20 -0.37 -0.61
C SER A 93 8.68 -0.65 0.79
N ALA A 94 8.09 -1.67 1.42
CA ALA A 94 8.41 -2.10 2.77
C ALA A 94 8.54 -3.63 2.83
N PRO A 95 9.49 -4.18 3.60
CA PRO A 95 9.57 -5.61 3.80
C PRO A 95 8.36 -6.11 4.58
N LEU A 96 7.84 -7.27 4.19
CA LEU A 96 6.72 -7.94 4.84
C LEU A 96 7.19 -9.19 5.59
N SER A 97 6.56 -9.46 6.73
CA SER A 97 6.73 -10.73 7.44
C SER A 97 6.12 -11.89 6.64
N ALA A 98 6.64 -13.12 6.82
CA ALA A 98 6.17 -14.31 6.11
C ALA A 98 4.66 -14.59 6.24
N ARG A 99 4.02 -14.19 7.35
CA ARG A 99 2.56 -14.30 7.54
C ARG A 99 1.73 -13.57 6.46
N PHE A 100 2.31 -12.56 5.83
CA PHE A 100 1.69 -11.76 4.76
C PHE A 100 2.29 -12.11 3.38
N GLY A 101 2.80 -13.33 3.18
CA GLY A 101 3.44 -13.73 1.92
C GLY A 101 4.94 -13.38 1.82
N GLY A 102 5.48 -12.61 2.78
CA GLY A 102 6.89 -12.25 2.84
C GLY A 102 7.31 -11.25 1.75
N HIS A 103 8.62 -11.15 1.53
CA HIS A 103 9.22 -10.25 0.52
C HIS A 103 8.86 -8.78 0.74
N TYR A 104 8.33 -8.09 -0.27
CA TYR A 104 8.10 -6.66 -0.24
C TYR A 104 6.67 -6.29 -0.63
N PHE A 105 6.09 -5.37 0.13
CA PHE A 105 4.90 -4.63 -0.24
C PHE A 105 5.26 -3.49 -1.17
N LEU A 106 4.41 -3.18 -2.15
CA LEU A 106 4.51 -2.01 -3.00
C LEU A 106 3.19 -1.23 -2.99
N ALA A 107 3.26 0.08 -2.82
CA ALA A 107 2.12 0.97 -2.99
C ALA A 107 2.51 2.23 -3.76
N GLY A 108 1.56 2.81 -4.47
CA GLY A 108 1.70 4.14 -5.06
C GLY A 108 1.30 5.22 -4.06
N PHE A 109 1.84 6.42 -4.20
CA PHE A 109 1.31 7.59 -3.51
C PHE A 109 1.51 8.87 -4.34
N GLU A 110 0.72 9.88 -4.03
CA GLU A 110 0.87 11.22 -4.57
C GLU A 110 0.36 12.28 -3.57
N PHE A 111 0.60 13.54 -3.91
CA PHE A 111 -0.02 14.69 -3.26
C PHE A 111 -1.02 15.30 -4.22
N ASP A 112 -2.26 15.46 -3.80
CA ASP A 112 -3.28 16.12 -4.60
C ASP A 112 -3.17 17.65 -4.54
N ASP A 113 -4.04 18.36 -5.27
CA ASP A 113 -4.06 19.83 -5.31
C ASP A 113 -4.30 20.49 -3.94
N LYS A 114 -4.76 19.73 -2.94
CA LYS A 114 -5.01 20.20 -1.57
C LYS A 114 -3.86 19.85 -0.62
N HIS A 115 -2.76 19.30 -1.13
CA HIS A 115 -1.65 18.78 -0.34
C HIS A 115 -2.08 17.64 0.60
N GLU A 116 -3.08 16.86 0.18
CA GLU A 116 -3.46 15.61 0.84
C GLU A 116 -2.56 14.48 0.32
N LEU A 117 -2.07 13.63 1.23
CA LEU A 117 -1.32 12.42 0.87
C LEU A 117 -2.33 11.33 0.50
N VAL A 118 -2.35 10.93 -0.76
CA VAL A 118 -3.20 9.84 -1.27
C VAL A 118 -2.32 8.61 -1.46
N VAL A 119 -2.69 7.49 -0.84
CA VAL A 119 -1.99 6.21 -0.95
C VAL A 119 -2.86 5.23 -1.73
N TYR A 120 -2.24 4.57 -2.70
CA TYR A 120 -2.86 3.62 -3.60
C TYR A 120 -2.29 2.22 -3.38
N ASN A 121 -3.18 1.24 -3.19
CA ASN A 121 -2.82 -0.17 -3.26
C ASN A 121 -2.94 -0.66 -4.71
N LEU A 122 -2.34 -1.82 -4.97
CA LEU A 122 -2.55 -2.53 -6.23
C LEU A 122 -3.76 -3.45 -6.12
N ASP A 123 -4.59 -3.44 -7.15
CA ASP A 123 -5.72 -4.34 -7.30
C ASP A 123 -5.22 -5.78 -7.51
N LEU A 124 -5.56 -6.69 -6.58
CA LEU A 124 -5.12 -8.07 -6.65
C LEU A 124 -5.64 -8.76 -7.91
N GLU A 125 -6.91 -8.57 -8.25
CA GLU A 125 -7.54 -9.30 -9.35
C GLU A 125 -6.90 -8.90 -10.68
N GLN A 126 -6.64 -7.62 -10.88
CA GLN A 126 -5.94 -7.12 -12.06
C GLN A 126 -4.50 -7.63 -12.14
N ILE A 127 -3.75 -7.65 -11.02
CA ILE A 127 -2.40 -8.23 -11.02
C ILE A 127 -2.44 -9.74 -11.31
N HIS A 128 -3.41 -10.46 -10.73
CA HIS A 128 -3.61 -11.88 -11.00
C HIS A 128 -3.96 -12.14 -12.48
N GLN A 129 -4.81 -11.29 -13.08
CA GLN A 129 -5.13 -11.34 -14.51
C GLN A 129 -3.89 -11.07 -15.37
N ALA A 130 -3.08 -10.06 -15.04
CA ALA A 130 -1.84 -9.76 -15.75
C ALA A 130 -0.85 -10.94 -15.72
N ILE A 131 -0.80 -11.69 -14.61
CA ILE A 131 -0.03 -12.93 -14.51
C ILE A 131 -0.64 -14.03 -15.39
N GLY A 132 -1.97 -14.20 -15.34
CA GLY A 132 -2.68 -15.18 -16.18
C GLY A 132 -2.51 -14.93 -17.68
N GLN A 133 -2.38 -13.66 -18.08
CA GLN A 133 -2.09 -13.23 -19.45
C GLN A 133 -0.60 -13.22 -19.79
N GLN A 134 0.27 -13.64 -18.86
CA GLN A 134 1.73 -13.68 -19.01
C GLN A 134 2.38 -12.31 -19.26
N VAL A 135 1.68 -11.22 -18.96
CA VAL A 135 2.23 -9.86 -18.95
C VAL A 135 3.18 -9.68 -17.78
N LEU A 136 2.79 -10.23 -16.62
CA LEU A 136 3.63 -10.39 -15.45
C LEU A 136 3.89 -11.87 -15.17
N GLN A 137 4.93 -12.14 -14.39
CA GLN A 137 5.23 -13.46 -13.86
C GLN A 137 4.98 -13.45 -12.36
N GLY A 138 4.44 -14.54 -11.84
CA GLY A 138 4.15 -14.66 -10.43
C GLY A 138 3.37 -15.92 -10.11
N SER A 139 2.99 -16.02 -8.84
CA SER A 139 2.27 -17.17 -8.30
C SER A 139 1.31 -16.75 -7.19
N SER A 140 0.22 -17.49 -7.03
CA SER A 140 -0.68 -17.31 -5.89
C SER A 140 0.04 -17.74 -4.60
N VAL A 141 -0.22 -17.02 -3.51
CA VAL A 141 0.33 -17.32 -2.18
C VAL A 141 -0.78 -17.27 -1.14
N ASP A 142 -0.74 -18.17 -0.17
CA ASP A 142 -1.65 -18.12 0.97
C ASP A 142 -1.09 -17.16 2.02
N THR A 143 -1.91 -16.22 2.48
CA THR A 143 -1.58 -15.29 3.56
C THR A 143 -2.58 -15.43 4.70
N VAL A 144 -2.26 -14.85 5.86
CA VAL A 144 -3.22 -14.78 6.98
C VAL A 144 -4.47 -13.95 6.65
N GLU A 145 -4.41 -13.12 5.61
CA GLU A 145 -5.53 -12.29 5.14
C GLU A 145 -6.31 -12.96 3.99
N GLY A 146 -5.87 -14.14 3.52
CA GLY A 146 -6.48 -14.86 2.41
C GLY A 146 -5.52 -15.09 1.24
N ALA A 147 -6.07 -15.46 0.09
CA ALA A 147 -5.29 -15.64 -1.13
C ALA A 147 -4.69 -14.30 -1.58
N GLY A 148 -3.37 -14.29 -1.78
CA GLY A 148 -2.60 -13.19 -2.33
C GLY A 148 -1.84 -13.62 -3.58
N VAL A 149 -1.04 -12.69 -4.09
CA VAL A 149 -0.17 -12.93 -5.25
C VAL A 149 1.24 -12.48 -4.92
N ARG A 150 2.22 -13.30 -5.31
CA ARG A 150 3.61 -12.88 -5.39
C ARG A 150 3.99 -12.67 -6.84
N VAL A 151 4.37 -11.43 -7.16
CA VAL A 151 4.94 -11.05 -8.44
C VAL A 151 6.43 -11.38 -8.43
N ASP A 152 6.83 -12.23 -9.38
CA ASP A 152 8.20 -12.71 -9.58
C ASP A 152 8.90 -12.02 -10.78
N SER A 153 8.19 -11.17 -11.53
CA SER A 153 8.74 -10.30 -12.58
C SER A 153 9.83 -9.36 -12.06
N SER A 154 10.77 -8.98 -12.94
CA SER A 154 11.75 -7.95 -12.61
C SER A 154 11.07 -6.59 -12.37
N MET A 155 11.67 -5.73 -11.53
CA MET A 155 11.14 -4.38 -11.30
C MET A 155 10.97 -3.57 -12.59
N SER A 156 11.85 -3.75 -13.57
CA SER A 156 11.71 -3.12 -14.89
C SER A 156 10.42 -3.54 -15.62
N GLN A 157 10.05 -4.83 -15.57
CA GLN A 157 8.80 -5.32 -16.15
C GLN A 157 7.58 -4.85 -15.35
N VAL A 158 7.68 -4.86 -14.01
CA VAL A 158 6.63 -4.36 -13.13
C VAL A 158 6.32 -2.90 -13.43
N PHE A 159 7.33 -2.04 -13.52
CA PHE A 159 7.12 -0.63 -13.84
C PHE A 159 6.60 -0.43 -15.27
N ALA A 160 7.13 -1.17 -16.26
CA ALA A 160 6.59 -1.11 -17.61
C ALA A 160 5.07 -1.41 -17.66
N TYR A 161 4.58 -2.32 -16.82
CA TYR A 161 3.16 -2.59 -16.66
C TYR A 161 2.42 -1.48 -15.90
N LEU A 162 2.94 -1.06 -14.74
CA LEU A 162 2.27 -0.09 -13.85
C LEU A 162 2.20 1.33 -14.43
N ASP A 163 3.15 1.72 -15.28
CA ASP A 163 3.17 3.07 -15.87
C ASP A 163 2.48 3.15 -17.23
N ASP A 164 1.99 2.02 -17.76
CA ASP A 164 1.15 2.03 -18.94
C ASP A 164 -0.23 2.65 -18.58
N PRO A 165 -0.64 3.75 -19.22
CA PRO A 165 -1.95 4.36 -18.98
C PRO A 165 -3.12 3.40 -19.17
N ALA A 166 -2.96 2.34 -19.97
CA ALA A 166 -3.98 1.30 -20.14
C ALA A 166 -4.24 0.50 -18.85
N ASN A 167 -3.30 0.49 -17.91
CA ASN A 167 -3.38 -0.23 -16.65
C ASN A 167 -3.61 0.72 -15.46
N ALA A 168 -4.00 1.98 -15.67
CA ALA A 168 -4.16 2.98 -14.61
C ALA A 168 -5.14 2.54 -13.51
N ASP A 169 -6.15 1.74 -13.87
CA ASP A 169 -7.17 1.21 -12.96
C ASP A 169 -6.62 0.17 -11.98
N VAL A 170 -5.38 -0.31 -12.15
CA VAL A 170 -4.72 -1.20 -11.18
C VAL A 170 -4.49 -0.52 -9.83
N PHE A 171 -4.50 0.81 -9.78
CA PHE A 171 -4.30 1.56 -8.56
C PHE A 171 -5.61 1.93 -7.90
N VAL A 172 -5.86 1.38 -6.73
CA VAL A 172 -7.07 1.64 -5.94
C VAL A 172 -6.70 2.51 -4.74
N GLU A 173 -7.41 3.64 -4.57
CA GLU A 173 -7.21 4.52 -3.40
C GLU A 173 -7.47 3.72 -2.11
N ALA A 174 -6.43 3.55 -1.31
CA ALA A 174 -6.49 2.81 -0.05
C ALA A 174 -6.81 3.76 1.11
N VAL A 175 -6.17 4.94 1.11
CA VAL A 175 -6.36 5.93 2.17
C VAL A 175 -5.89 7.31 1.71
N ARG A 176 -6.59 8.32 2.21
CA ARG A 176 -6.27 9.73 2.01
C ARG A 176 -6.03 10.41 3.34
N TYR A 177 -4.90 11.07 3.48
CA TYR A 177 -4.51 11.79 4.69
C TYR A 177 -4.43 13.29 4.47
N ARG A 178 -4.88 14.03 5.47
CA ARG A 178 -4.65 15.47 5.61
C ARG A 178 -3.47 15.73 6.50
N ARG A 179 -2.75 16.81 6.21
CA ARG A 179 -1.70 17.32 7.10
C ARG A 179 -2.30 17.61 8.49
N ALA A 180 -1.68 17.09 9.54
CA ALA A 180 -2.14 17.36 10.90
C ALA A 180 -2.03 18.86 11.22
N GLY A 181 -3.11 19.46 11.74
CA GLY A 181 -3.15 20.87 12.12
C GLY A 181 -3.52 21.85 11.00
N LYS A 182 -3.94 21.34 9.83
CA LYS A 182 -4.60 22.13 8.79
C LYS A 182 -6.06 21.73 8.64
#